data_AF-A0A5C6D733-F1
#
_entry.id   AF-A0A5C6D733-F1
#
_cell.length_a   1.000
_cell.length_b   1.000
_cell.length_c   1.000
_cell.angle_alpha   90.00
_cell.angle_beta   90.00
_cell.angle_gamma   90.00
#
_symmetry.space_group_name_H-M   'P 1'
#
loop_
_entity.id
_entity.type
_entity.pdbx_description
1 polymer ?
#
loop_
_entity_poly.entity_id
_entity_poly.type
_entity_poly.pdbx_seq_one_letter_code
_entity_poly.pdbx_strand_id
1 'polypeptide(L)'
;MLPTIQSRLTIAVLFLSGFVIQSAAQAFDLDVTEFENELGPIAMVTLDESHDLVRINEDANGDIDIEIFMFNPSIFDEVPNTLDWNLLEMLASTHETFEIDGEDVNAIGIACLGGDDIVLTDPSLPMTLMLSGGGGDDTLNGGSQNDILQGNAGLDVLRGRGGNDRLNGGYDGERDVLYGDSGNDDFIQYHRIIRQLTRFSRFGGSPISTTSSEDMIADYQSWNDEIINLNRK
;
A
#
# COMPACT_ATOMS: atom_id res chain seq x y z
N MET A 1 -18.25 17.32 -30.81
CA MET A 1 -17.22 17.63 -29.80
C MET A 1 -17.93 17.66 -28.45
N LEU A 2 -17.74 16.63 -27.64
CA LEU A 2 -18.14 16.66 -26.23
C LEU A 2 -16.84 16.59 -25.43
N PRO A 3 -16.42 17.65 -24.74
CA PRO A 3 -15.39 17.57 -23.72
C PRO A 3 -16.10 17.55 -22.38
N THR A 4 -16.31 16.39 -21.75
CA THR A 4 -16.67 16.34 -20.32
C THR A 4 -16.56 14.92 -19.76
N ILE A 5 -15.36 14.57 -19.30
CA ILE A 5 -15.20 13.97 -17.98
C ILE A 5 -14.00 14.72 -17.39
N GLN A 6 -14.24 15.82 -16.69
CA GLN A 6 -13.28 16.20 -15.66
C GLN A 6 -13.57 15.20 -14.53
N SER A 7 -12.74 14.16 -14.40
CA SER A 7 -12.64 13.50 -13.11
C SER A 7 -12.25 14.60 -12.14
N ARG A 8 -13.15 14.87 -11.20
CA ARG A 8 -12.88 15.88 -10.19
C ARG A 8 -11.92 15.23 -9.22
N LEU A 9 -10.64 15.52 -9.41
CA LEU A 9 -9.63 15.41 -8.38
C LEU A 9 -10.24 15.80 -7.03
N THR A 10 -10.44 14.83 -6.15
CA THR A 10 -10.94 15.05 -4.79
C THR A 10 -9.81 14.75 -3.83
N ILE A 11 -8.75 15.58 -3.89
CA ILE A 11 -7.72 15.55 -2.87
C ILE A 11 -8.31 16.19 -1.63
N ALA A 12 -8.68 15.34 -0.67
CA ALA A 12 -9.12 15.77 0.65
C ALA A 12 -8.01 15.49 1.66
N VAL A 13 -7.12 16.47 1.86
CA VAL A 13 -6.15 16.40 2.97
C VAL A 13 -6.88 16.63 4.28
N LEU A 14 -7.12 15.54 5.00
CA LEU A 14 -7.78 15.56 6.31
C LEU A 14 -6.73 15.32 7.39
N PHE A 15 -6.64 16.26 8.33
CA PHE A 15 -5.90 16.08 9.57
C PHE A 15 -6.82 15.50 10.63
N LEU A 16 -6.61 14.23 10.96
CA LEU A 16 -7.46 13.49 11.89
C LEU A 16 -6.76 13.32 13.24
N SER A 17 -7.51 13.43 14.34
CA SER A 17 -7.04 13.05 15.68
C SER A 17 -8.08 12.15 16.35
N GLY A 18 -7.62 11.04 16.95
CA GLY A 18 -8.46 10.13 17.72
C GLY A 18 -9.65 9.50 16.95
N PHE A 19 -10.83 9.43 17.59
CA PHE A 19 -12.05 8.67 17.21
C PHE A 19 -12.60 8.89 15.77
N VAL A 20 -12.05 9.81 14.98
CA VAL A 20 -12.50 10.12 13.60
C VAL A 20 -11.83 9.24 12.53
N ILE A 21 -10.75 8.53 12.89
CA ILE A 21 -9.93 7.75 11.95
C ILE A 21 -10.70 6.59 11.29
N GLN A 22 -11.54 5.83 12.03
CA GLN A 22 -12.31 4.71 11.45
C GLN A 22 -13.31 5.15 10.37
N SER A 23 -14.04 6.24 10.61
CA SER A 23 -15.06 6.73 9.67
C SER A 23 -14.45 7.27 8.38
N ALA A 24 -13.23 7.82 8.47
CA ALA A 24 -12.47 8.24 7.31
C ALA A 24 -11.88 7.02 6.59
N ALA A 25 -11.21 6.12 7.30
CA ALA A 25 -10.60 4.92 6.75
C ALA A 25 -11.60 3.98 6.05
N GLN A 26 -12.82 3.83 6.57
CA GLN A 26 -13.91 3.10 5.89
C GLN A 26 -14.35 3.76 4.58
N ALA A 27 -14.24 5.09 4.46
CA ALA A 27 -14.50 5.78 3.20
C ALA A 27 -13.34 5.60 2.19
N PHE A 28 -12.20 5.10 2.64
CA PHE A 28 -10.96 4.92 1.88
C PHE A 28 -10.53 3.45 1.73
N ASP A 29 -11.40 2.52 2.13
CA ASP A 29 -11.18 1.05 2.16
C ASP A 29 -9.87 0.59 2.84
N LEU A 30 -9.36 1.40 3.76
CA LEU A 30 -8.17 1.11 4.56
C LEU A 30 -8.59 0.40 5.85
N ASP A 31 -8.09 -0.82 6.09
CA ASP A 31 -8.28 -1.50 7.38
C ASP A 31 -7.31 -0.96 8.44
N VAL A 32 -7.79 0.02 9.23
CA VAL A 32 -7.02 0.70 10.28
C VAL A 32 -7.36 0.22 11.69
N THR A 33 -8.16 -0.84 11.79
CA THR A 33 -8.88 -1.27 13.00
C THR A 33 -7.96 -1.64 14.17
N GLU A 34 -6.68 -1.94 13.90
CA GLU A 34 -5.68 -2.31 14.93
C GLU A 34 -4.77 -1.14 15.38
N PHE A 35 -4.81 0.05 14.75
CA PHE A 35 -3.82 1.12 14.97
C PHE A 35 -4.36 2.45 15.55
N GLU A 36 -5.65 2.51 15.89
CA GLU A 36 -6.32 3.74 16.39
C GLU A 36 -5.67 4.41 17.60
N ASN A 37 -4.96 3.64 18.43
CA ASN A 37 -4.34 4.15 19.66
C ASN A 37 -2.88 4.58 19.48
N GLU A 38 -2.29 4.32 18.30
CA GLU A 38 -0.88 4.59 18.00
C GLU A 38 -0.70 5.66 16.92
N LEU A 39 -1.76 5.94 16.16
CA LEU A 39 -1.74 6.97 15.13
C LEU A 39 -2.02 8.34 15.76
N GLY A 40 -1.00 9.20 15.73
CA GLY A 40 -1.15 10.62 16.07
C GLY A 40 -1.92 11.38 14.98
N PRO A 41 -1.63 12.67 14.76
CA PRO A 41 -2.18 13.38 13.62
C PRO A 41 -1.81 12.66 12.31
N ILE A 42 -2.78 12.42 11.44
CA ILE A 42 -2.56 11.76 10.14
C ILE A 42 -2.95 12.73 9.04
N ALA A 43 -2.17 12.80 7.96
CA ALA A 43 -2.60 13.37 6.70
C ALA A 43 -3.10 12.26 5.77
N MET A 44 -4.37 12.34 5.36
CA MET A 44 -4.95 11.41 4.39
C MET A 44 -5.03 12.07 3.01
N VAL A 45 -4.64 11.34 1.97
CA VAL A 45 -4.78 11.73 0.57
C VAL A 45 -5.59 10.66 -0.15
N THR A 46 -6.52 11.08 -0.99
CA THR A 46 -7.36 10.19 -1.80
C THR A 46 -7.30 10.65 -3.23
N LEU A 47 -7.10 9.68 -4.13
CA LEU A 47 -6.95 9.93 -5.56
C LEU A 47 -8.26 9.59 -6.30
N ASP A 48 -8.21 9.50 -7.62
CA ASP A 48 -9.37 9.13 -8.45
C ASP A 48 -9.21 7.72 -9.04
N GLU A 49 -9.96 7.34 -10.08
CA GLU A 49 -9.87 5.99 -10.67
C GLU A 49 -8.88 5.96 -11.87
N SER A 50 -7.83 6.78 -11.82
CA SER A 50 -6.82 6.90 -12.88
C SER A 50 -5.53 6.17 -12.52
N HIS A 51 -4.62 5.97 -13.47
CA HIS A 51 -3.31 5.40 -13.15
C HIS A 51 -2.44 6.48 -12.51
N ASP A 52 -2.05 6.30 -11.26
CA ASP A 52 -1.42 7.33 -10.45
C ASP A 52 0.03 6.98 -10.10
N LEU A 53 0.90 7.98 -10.14
CA LEU A 53 2.24 7.91 -9.55
C LEU A 53 2.33 8.90 -8.41
N VAL A 54 2.51 8.37 -7.20
CA VAL A 54 2.71 9.15 -5.98
C VAL A 54 4.15 9.04 -5.53
N ARG A 55 4.77 10.17 -5.18
CA ARG A 55 6.06 10.23 -4.50
C ARG A 55 5.94 10.94 -3.18
N ILE A 56 6.45 10.33 -2.12
CA ILE A 56 6.51 10.92 -0.78
C ILE A 56 7.97 11.00 -0.37
N ASN A 57 8.47 12.22 -0.12
CA ASN A 57 9.83 12.44 0.34
C ASN A 57 9.84 13.43 1.51
N GLU A 58 10.87 13.36 2.34
CA GLU A 58 11.15 14.39 3.35
C GLU A 58 12.21 15.35 2.79
N ASP A 59 11.96 16.65 2.91
CA ASP A 59 12.86 17.68 2.45
C ASP A 59 14.00 17.94 3.47
N ALA A 60 14.84 18.94 3.21
CA ALA A 60 15.96 19.25 4.12
C ALA A 60 15.55 19.93 5.44
N ASN A 61 14.31 20.43 5.52
CA ASN A 61 13.75 21.09 6.69
C ASN A 61 12.94 20.12 7.57
N GLY A 62 12.64 18.92 7.07
CA GLY A 62 11.78 17.94 7.73
C GLY A 62 10.32 18.02 7.27
N ASP A 63 10.03 18.82 6.26
CA ASP A 63 8.71 18.92 5.64
C ASP A 63 8.51 17.75 4.68
N ILE A 64 7.28 17.26 4.57
CA ILE A 64 6.92 16.15 3.70
C ILE A 64 6.34 16.67 2.39
N ASP A 65 7.05 16.36 1.31
CA ASP A 65 6.64 16.61 -0.06
C ASP A 65 5.90 15.40 -0.61
N ILE A 66 4.64 15.60 -0.99
CA ILE A 66 3.82 14.62 -1.72
C ILE A 66 3.59 15.13 -3.13
N GLU A 67 4.14 14.41 -4.11
CA GLU A 67 4.05 14.70 -5.54
C GLU A 67 3.17 13.64 -6.22
N ILE A 68 2.16 14.06 -6.99
CA ILE A 68 1.14 13.17 -7.56
C ILE A 68 1.00 13.43 -9.06
N PHE A 69 1.21 12.40 -9.87
CA PHE A 69 0.96 12.42 -11.32
C PHE A 69 -0.19 11.48 -11.64
N MET A 70 -1.15 11.96 -12.42
CA MET A 70 -2.33 11.18 -12.81
C MET A 70 -2.29 10.93 -14.32
N PHE A 71 -2.37 9.68 -14.72
CA PHE A 71 -2.31 9.24 -16.10
C PHE A 71 -3.66 8.71 -16.54
N ASN A 72 -4.06 9.12 -17.75
CA ASN A 72 -5.32 8.64 -18.31
C ASN A 72 -5.21 7.15 -18.65
N PRO A 73 -6.07 6.28 -18.09
CA PRO A 73 -6.03 4.84 -18.33
C PRO A 73 -6.36 4.43 -19.77
N SER A 74 -6.81 5.38 -20.61
CA SER A 74 -6.97 5.16 -22.06
C SER A 74 -5.67 5.36 -22.86
N ILE A 75 -4.63 5.93 -22.24
CA ILE A 75 -3.34 6.25 -22.88
C ILE A 75 -2.27 5.26 -22.44
N PHE A 76 -2.28 4.90 -21.16
CA PHE A 76 -1.39 3.93 -20.57
C PHE A 76 -2.23 2.82 -19.97
N ASP A 77 -1.79 1.58 -20.17
CA ASP A 77 -2.36 0.42 -19.48
C ASP A 77 -1.66 0.18 -18.13
N GLU A 78 -0.50 0.82 -17.89
CA GLU A 78 0.29 0.77 -16.65
C GLU A 78 1.11 2.06 -16.50
N VAL A 79 1.47 2.48 -15.29
CA VAL A 79 2.39 3.62 -15.08
C VAL A 79 3.80 3.27 -15.58
N PRO A 80 4.40 4.05 -16.51
CA PRO A 80 5.73 3.75 -17.03
C PRO A 80 6.81 3.80 -15.94
N ASN A 81 7.48 2.67 -15.71
CA ASN A 81 8.58 2.53 -14.74
C ASN A 81 9.90 3.20 -15.18
N THR A 82 9.96 3.81 -16.37
CA THR A 82 11.14 4.56 -16.84
C THR A 82 11.12 5.99 -16.29
N LEU A 83 11.89 6.19 -15.22
CA LEU A 83 12.01 7.39 -14.35
C LEU A 83 12.52 8.68 -15.02
N ASP A 84 12.33 8.91 -16.33
CA ASP A 84 12.58 10.25 -16.88
C ASP A 84 11.46 11.19 -16.42
N TRP A 85 11.75 11.96 -15.38
CA TRP A 85 10.80 12.87 -14.74
C TRP A 85 10.21 13.90 -15.70
N ASN A 86 11.00 14.40 -16.64
CA ASN A 86 10.49 15.36 -17.62
C ASN A 86 9.46 14.69 -18.54
N LEU A 87 9.64 13.40 -18.82
CA LEU A 87 8.70 12.64 -19.63
C LEU A 87 7.41 12.36 -18.85
N LEU A 88 7.50 12.02 -17.57
CA LEU A 88 6.33 11.79 -16.71
C LEU A 88 5.48 13.06 -16.57
N GLU A 89 6.11 14.22 -16.28
CA GLU A 89 5.43 15.52 -16.25
C GLU A 89 4.71 15.86 -17.56
N MET A 90 5.33 15.53 -18.70
CA MET A 90 4.75 15.80 -20.02
C MET A 90 3.59 14.87 -20.39
N LEU A 91 3.55 13.66 -19.81
CA LEU A 91 2.55 12.64 -20.12
C LEU A 91 1.38 12.62 -19.13
N ALA A 92 1.59 13.13 -17.92
CA ALA A 92 0.57 13.21 -16.90
C ALA A 92 -0.58 14.12 -17.37
N SER A 93 -1.80 13.67 -17.17
CA SER A 93 -3.00 14.49 -17.38
C SER A 93 -3.19 15.54 -16.29
N THR A 94 -2.71 15.24 -15.08
CA THR A 94 -2.70 16.12 -13.90
C THR A 94 -1.39 15.91 -13.13
N HIS A 95 -0.81 16.98 -12.61
CA HIS A 95 0.34 16.94 -11.69
C HIS A 95 0.08 17.91 -10.54
N GLU A 96 0.12 17.42 -9.31
CA GLU A 96 -0.12 18.21 -8.09
C GLU A 96 0.96 17.93 -7.04
N THR A 97 1.26 18.93 -6.23
CA THR A 97 2.27 18.86 -5.17
C THR A 97 1.72 19.44 -3.86
N PHE A 98 1.97 18.74 -2.76
CA PHE A 98 1.58 19.16 -1.41
C PHE A 98 2.79 19.13 -0.51
N GLU A 99 2.87 20.11 0.38
CA GLU A 99 3.88 20.19 1.43
C GLU A 99 3.15 20.15 2.77
N ILE A 100 3.61 19.30 3.68
CA ILE A 100 3.07 19.13 5.02
C ILE A 100 4.22 19.26 5.99
N ASP A 101 4.06 20.06 7.04
CA ASP A 101 5.05 20.13 8.12
C ASP A 101 5.17 18.73 8.77
N GLY A 102 6.36 18.13 8.71
CA GLY A 102 6.59 16.78 9.22
C GLY A 102 6.49 16.69 10.74
N GLU A 103 6.59 17.81 11.46
CA GLU A 103 6.32 17.86 12.91
C GLU A 103 4.81 17.81 13.23
N ASP A 104 3.95 18.16 12.27
CA ASP A 104 2.50 18.21 12.44
C ASP A 104 1.80 16.86 12.20
N VAL A 105 2.48 15.87 11.64
CA VAL A 105 1.92 14.55 11.31
C VAL A 105 2.80 13.38 11.76
N ASN A 106 2.15 12.32 12.24
CA ASN A 106 2.80 11.07 12.61
C ASN A 106 2.64 9.98 11.54
N ALA A 107 1.72 10.19 10.59
CA ALA A 107 1.45 9.23 9.54
C ALA A 107 0.87 9.90 8.29
N ILE A 108 1.08 9.25 7.14
CA ILE A 108 0.46 9.60 5.87
C ILE A 108 -0.31 8.41 5.35
N GLY A 109 -1.57 8.65 4.97
CA GLY A 109 -2.38 7.67 4.28
C GLY A 109 -2.62 8.07 2.82
N ILE A 110 -2.42 7.12 1.91
CA ILE A 110 -2.73 7.28 0.48
C ILE A 110 -3.75 6.21 0.11
N ALA A 111 -4.85 6.62 -0.51
CA ALA A 111 -5.82 5.71 -1.12
C ALA A 111 -5.94 6.02 -2.61
N CYS A 112 -5.42 5.13 -3.46
CA CYS A 112 -5.37 5.33 -4.90
C CYS A 112 -6.68 4.95 -5.62
N LEU A 113 -7.55 4.17 -4.97
CA LEU A 113 -8.87 3.75 -5.44
C LEU A 113 -8.86 2.80 -6.64
N GLY A 114 -8.45 3.21 -7.83
CA GLY A 114 -8.39 2.29 -8.96
C GLY A 114 -7.56 2.82 -10.10
N GLY A 115 -7.18 1.93 -11.01
CA GLY A 115 -6.02 2.12 -11.85
C GLY A 115 -4.85 1.28 -11.32
N ASP A 116 -3.91 0.96 -12.20
CA ASP A 116 -2.61 0.40 -11.87
C ASP A 116 -1.70 1.53 -11.37
N ASP A 117 -1.49 1.59 -10.06
CA ASP A 117 -0.88 2.73 -9.38
C ASP A 117 0.52 2.41 -8.85
N ILE A 118 1.34 3.45 -8.69
CA ILE A 118 2.67 3.34 -8.10
C ILE A 118 2.80 4.36 -6.98
N VAL A 119 3.04 3.87 -5.76
CA VAL A 119 3.41 4.71 -4.61
C VAL A 119 4.88 4.47 -4.25
N LEU A 120 5.69 5.49 -4.49
CA LEU A 120 7.11 5.52 -4.14
C LEU A 120 7.34 6.41 -2.93
N THR A 121 8.13 5.92 -2.00
CA THR A 121 8.40 6.61 -0.73
C THR A 121 9.89 6.63 -0.47
N ASP A 122 10.37 7.68 0.22
CA ASP A 122 11.73 7.69 0.74
C ASP A 122 11.89 6.56 1.79
N PRO A 123 12.87 5.65 1.64
CA PRO A 123 13.08 4.55 2.58
C PRO A 123 13.40 4.97 4.01
N SER A 124 13.75 6.23 4.23
CA SER A 124 14.14 6.79 5.51
C SER A 124 13.06 7.66 6.17
N LEU A 125 11.86 7.74 5.59
CA LEU A 125 10.75 8.49 6.18
C LEU A 125 10.53 8.07 7.65
N PRO A 126 10.55 9.01 8.61
CA PRO A 126 10.44 8.72 10.04
C PRO A 126 8.99 8.61 10.53
N MET A 127 8.05 8.22 9.66
CA MET A 127 6.62 8.15 9.97
C MET A 127 5.96 6.90 9.38
N THR A 128 4.79 6.55 9.93
CA THR A 128 3.99 5.40 9.47
C THR A 128 3.24 5.74 8.18
N LEU A 129 3.22 4.81 7.25
CA LEU A 129 2.49 4.91 6.00
C LEU A 129 1.29 3.95 5.98
N MET A 130 0.20 4.43 5.38
CA MET A 130 -1.05 3.69 5.25
C MET A 130 -1.48 3.73 3.78
N LEU A 131 -1.05 2.74 3.01
CA LEU A 131 -1.18 2.74 1.55
C LEU A 131 -2.23 1.72 1.11
N SER A 132 -3.18 2.18 0.30
CA SER A 132 -4.19 1.36 -0.36
C SER A 132 -4.09 1.55 -1.87
N GLY A 133 -3.77 0.48 -2.58
CA GLY A 133 -3.72 0.46 -4.04
C GLY A 133 -5.13 0.61 -4.61
N GLY A 134 -5.95 -0.41 -4.44
CA GLY A 134 -7.37 -0.33 -4.81
C GLY A 134 -7.70 -1.32 -5.91
N GLY A 135 -8.15 -0.86 -7.06
CA GLY A 135 -8.43 -1.75 -8.18
C GLY A 135 -7.42 -1.59 -9.30
N GLY A 136 -6.56 -2.55 -9.55
CA GLY A 136 -5.52 -2.49 -10.58
C GLY A 136 -4.29 -3.25 -10.10
N ASP A 137 -3.29 -3.39 -10.97
CA ASP A 137 -2.03 -4.02 -10.61
C ASP A 137 -1.10 -2.97 -9.95
N ASP A 138 -1.11 -2.88 -8.62
CA ASP A 138 -0.49 -1.79 -7.89
C ASP A 138 0.93 -2.08 -7.38
N THR A 139 1.77 -1.05 -7.26
CA THR A 139 3.09 -1.13 -6.60
C THR A 139 3.18 -0.15 -5.44
N LEU A 140 3.20 -0.67 -4.21
CA LEU A 140 3.23 0.14 -2.99
C LEU A 140 4.54 -0.09 -2.21
N ASN A 141 5.25 1.00 -1.87
CA ASN A 141 6.44 0.95 -1.03
C ASN A 141 6.24 1.69 0.30
N GLY A 142 6.48 0.99 1.40
CA GLY A 142 6.62 1.55 2.74
C GLY A 142 7.97 2.25 2.97
N GLY A 143 8.16 2.73 4.19
CA GLY A 143 9.29 3.50 4.70
C GLY A 143 10.10 2.72 5.73
N SER A 144 10.56 3.42 6.78
CA SER A 144 11.43 2.83 7.81
C SER A 144 10.71 2.43 9.10
N GLN A 145 9.40 2.71 9.15
CA GLN A 145 8.54 2.55 10.32
C GLN A 145 7.51 1.45 10.07
N ASN A 146 6.75 1.08 11.10
CA ASN A 146 5.70 0.07 10.96
C ASN A 146 4.59 0.60 10.06
N ASP A 147 4.46 0.02 8.87
CA ASP A 147 3.55 0.47 7.83
C ASP A 147 2.38 -0.49 7.60
N ILE A 148 1.33 0.01 6.94
CA ILE A 148 0.16 -0.74 6.53
C ILE A 148 0.03 -0.59 5.02
N LEU A 149 0.21 -1.68 4.29
CA LEU A 149 0.06 -1.71 2.84
C LEU A 149 -1.04 -2.69 2.47
N GLN A 150 -1.98 -2.25 1.65
CA GLN A 150 -3.10 -3.04 1.17
C GLN A 150 -3.18 -2.93 -0.36
N GLY A 151 -2.95 -4.05 -1.05
CA GLY A 151 -3.02 -4.13 -2.51
C GLY A 151 -4.45 -4.00 -3.01
N ASN A 152 -5.36 -4.80 -2.43
CA ASN A 152 -6.79 -4.92 -2.73
C ASN A 152 -7.12 -5.86 -3.89
N ALA A 153 -7.36 -5.35 -5.09
CA ALA A 153 -7.80 -6.14 -6.22
C ALA A 153 -6.85 -5.92 -7.40
N GLY A 154 -6.29 -7.00 -7.94
CA GLY A 154 -5.26 -6.97 -8.97
C GLY A 154 -4.02 -7.76 -8.56
N LEU A 155 -2.98 -7.73 -9.39
CA LEU A 155 -1.71 -8.38 -9.11
C LEU A 155 -0.73 -7.37 -8.49
N ASP A 156 -0.73 -7.32 -7.16
CA ASP A 156 -0.03 -6.25 -6.46
C ASP A 156 1.41 -6.61 -6.08
N VAL A 157 2.23 -5.56 -5.92
CA VAL A 157 3.59 -5.63 -5.36
C VAL A 157 3.66 -4.71 -4.15
N LEU A 158 3.71 -5.31 -2.96
CA LEU A 158 3.80 -4.57 -1.70
C LEU A 158 5.16 -4.77 -1.05
N ARG A 159 5.80 -3.68 -0.62
CA ARG A 159 7.11 -3.72 0.03
C ARG A 159 7.15 -2.87 1.29
N GLY A 160 7.23 -3.50 2.46
CA GLY A 160 7.26 -2.84 3.77
C GLY A 160 8.57 -2.10 4.06
N ARG A 161 9.71 -2.72 3.73
CA ARG A 161 11.09 -2.21 3.95
C ARG A 161 11.55 -2.33 5.41
N GLY A 162 11.45 -1.28 6.22
CA GLY A 162 11.94 -1.28 7.59
C GLY A 162 10.79 -1.12 8.54
N GLY A 163 10.81 -1.82 9.66
CA GLY A 163 9.70 -1.79 10.61
C GLY A 163 8.99 -3.13 10.67
N ASN A 164 7.98 -3.25 11.53
CA ASN A 164 7.12 -4.41 11.62
C ASN A 164 5.86 -4.11 10.82
N ASP A 165 5.82 -4.54 9.57
CA ASP A 165 4.81 -4.08 8.62
C ASP A 165 3.62 -5.02 8.56
N ARG A 166 2.47 -4.49 8.13
CA ARG A 166 1.31 -5.30 7.74
C ARG A 166 1.09 -5.19 6.24
N LEU A 167 1.30 -6.30 5.54
CA LEU A 167 1.16 -6.40 4.09
C LEU A 167 -0.05 -7.26 3.75
N ASN A 168 -1.10 -6.66 3.21
CA ASN A 168 -2.32 -7.33 2.80
C ASN A 168 -2.44 -7.32 1.27
N GLY A 169 -2.21 -8.46 0.64
CA GLY A 169 -2.36 -8.59 -0.82
C GLY A 169 -3.81 -8.42 -1.30
N GLY A 170 -4.80 -8.68 -0.45
CA GLY A 170 -6.21 -8.57 -0.81
C GLY A 170 -6.96 -9.90 -0.84
N TYR A 171 -8.24 -9.82 -1.23
CA TYR A 171 -9.23 -10.90 -1.09
C TYR A 171 -9.69 -11.52 -2.43
N ASP A 172 -9.20 -11.03 -3.56
CA ASP A 172 -9.52 -11.54 -4.90
C ASP A 172 -8.76 -12.85 -5.23
N GLY A 173 -7.72 -13.10 -4.45
CA GLY A 173 -6.77 -14.19 -4.48
C GLY A 173 -6.00 -14.31 -5.79
N GLU A 174 -5.73 -13.15 -6.39
CA GLU A 174 -4.63 -12.98 -7.31
C GLU A 174 -3.29 -13.25 -6.58
N ARG A 175 -2.20 -13.24 -7.35
CA ARG A 175 -0.87 -13.65 -6.87
C ARG A 175 0.01 -12.45 -6.63
N ASP A 176 -0.24 -11.78 -5.52
CA ASP A 176 0.54 -10.62 -5.10
C ASP A 176 1.93 -11.04 -4.64
N VAL A 177 2.87 -10.09 -4.73
CA VAL A 177 4.23 -10.26 -4.26
C VAL A 177 4.45 -9.35 -3.05
N LEU A 178 4.67 -9.96 -1.89
CA LEU A 178 4.78 -9.25 -0.61
C LEU A 178 6.21 -9.34 -0.07
N TYR A 179 6.85 -8.19 0.13
CA TYR A 179 8.21 -8.04 0.65
C TYR A 179 8.18 -7.32 2.01
N GLY A 180 8.22 -8.06 3.12
CA GLY A 180 8.35 -7.43 4.45
C GLY A 180 9.73 -6.80 4.68
N ASP A 181 10.77 -7.35 4.04
CA ASP A 181 12.16 -6.93 4.24
C ASP A 181 12.61 -7.04 5.72
N SER A 182 12.87 -5.94 6.42
CA SER A 182 13.49 -5.93 7.75
C SER A 182 12.50 -5.62 8.86
N GLY A 183 12.28 -6.63 9.71
CA GLY A 183 11.43 -6.53 10.89
C GLY A 183 10.60 -7.79 11.04
N ASN A 184 9.53 -7.69 11.82
CA ASN A 184 8.58 -8.77 12.07
C ASN A 184 7.26 -8.43 11.41
N ASP A 185 7.07 -8.95 10.21
CA ASP A 185 5.99 -8.50 9.34
C ASP A 185 4.82 -9.48 9.37
N ASP A 186 3.61 -8.93 9.34
CA ASP A 186 2.34 -9.61 9.23
C ASP A 186 1.88 -9.62 7.77
N PHE A 187 1.72 -10.80 7.20
CA PHE A 187 1.25 -10.96 5.83
C PHE A 187 -0.16 -11.52 5.81
N ILE A 188 -1.04 -10.93 5.01
CA ILE A 188 -2.41 -11.38 4.79
C ILE A 188 -2.61 -11.58 3.29
N GLN A 189 -2.95 -12.80 2.89
CA GLN A 189 -3.23 -13.10 1.47
C GLN A 189 -4.34 -14.13 1.33
N TYR A 190 -5.27 -13.87 0.42
CA TYR A 190 -6.31 -14.83 0.07
C TYR A 190 -5.84 -15.81 -0.99
N HIS A 191 -6.05 -17.11 -0.75
CA HIS A 191 -5.60 -18.14 -1.67
C HIS A 191 -6.78 -18.76 -2.43
N ARG A 192 -6.93 -18.47 -3.73
CA ARG A 192 -8.03 -19.02 -4.57
C ARG A 192 -8.12 -20.53 -4.58
N ILE A 193 -6.97 -21.22 -4.53
CA ILE A 193 -6.90 -22.69 -4.67
C ILE A 193 -7.49 -23.39 -3.45
N ILE A 194 -7.28 -22.85 -2.25
CA ILE A 194 -7.77 -23.42 -0.99
C ILE A 194 -9.00 -22.66 -0.43
N ARG A 195 -9.40 -21.55 -1.07
CA ARG A 195 -10.46 -20.63 -0.62
C ARG A 195 -10.31 -20.24 0.86
N GLN A 196 -9.07 -19.97 1.25
CA GLN A 196 -8.71 -19.70 2.63
C GLN A 196 -7.87 -18.43 2.70
N LEU A 197 -8.09 -17.67 3.76
CA LEU A 197 -7.21 -16.60 4.17
C LEU A 197 -6.02 -17.17 4.94
N THR A 198 -4.83 -16.80 4.51
CA THR A 198 -3.60 -17.13 5.21
C THR A 198 -3.08 -15.85 5.86
N ARG A 199 -2.98 -15.84 7.19
CA ARG A 199 -2.26 -14.81 7.95
C ARG A 199 -1.07 -15.47 8.62
N PHE A 200 0.12 -14.94 8.43
CA PHE A 200 1.34 -15.41 9.08
C PHE A 200 2.26 -14.23 9.37
N SER A 201 3.08 -14.37 10.40
CA SER A 201 4.08 -13.37 10.80
C SER A 201 5.47 -13.94 10.56
N ARG A 202 6.41 -13.16 10.02
CA ARG A 202 7.77 -13.63 9.72
C ARG A 202 8.85 -12.71 10.29
N PHE A 203 9.89 -13.30 10.88
CA PHE A 203 11.08 -12.57 11.36
C PHE A 203 12.10 -12.44 10.22
N GLY A 204 12.09 -11.32 9.50
CA GLY A 204 13.09 -10.95 8.49
C GLY A 204 13.10 -11.71 7.14
N GLY A 205 13.15 -10.94 6.05
CA GLY A 205 14.14 -11.10 4.98
C GLY A 205 14.01 -12.25 3.98
N SER A 206 12.83 -12.49 3.39
CA SER A 206 12.70 -12.99 2.00
C SER A 206 11.31 -12.66 1.46
N PRO A 207 11.17 -12.39 0.15
CA PRO A 207 9.87 -12.16 -0.47
C PRO A 207 8.99 -13.40 -0.30
N ILE A 208 7.71 -13.22 -0.02
CA ILE A 208 6.74 -14.27 -0.32
C ILE A 208 6.30 -14.07 -1.76
N SER A 209 6.86 -14.92 -2.62
CA SER A 209 6.51 -15.08 -4.01
C SER A 209 5.93 -16.48 -4.15
N THR A 210 4.67 -16.60 -4.56
CA THR A 210 4.01 -17.90 -4.79
C THR A 210 4.51 -18.62 -6.06
N THR A 211 5.74 -18.33 -6.52
CA THR A 211 6.31 -18.90 -7.74
C THR A 211 6.73 -20.36 -7.62
N SER A 212 6.67 -20.96 -6.44
CA SER A 212 6.61 -22.42 -6.33
C SER A 212 5.50 -22.85 -5.39
N SER A 213 4.61 -23.68 -5.91
CA SER A 213 3.67 -24.49 -5.12
C SER A 213 4.36 -25.42 -4.11
N GLU A 214 5.70 -25.44 -4.05
CA GLU A 214 6.52 -26.31 -3.20
C GLU A 214 6.97 -25.63 -1.88
N ASP A 215 7.06 -24.30 -1.83
CA ASP A 215 7.42 -23.58 -0.59
C ASP A 215 6.22 -23.41 0.37
N MET A 216 5.00 -23.26 -0.16
CA MET A 216 3.77 -23.38 0.64
C MET A 216 3.54 -24.80 1.19
N ILE A 217 4.10 -25.82 0.52
CA ILE A 217 4.02 -27.23 0.98
C ILE A 217 4.87 -27.42 2.24
N ALA A 218 5.99 -26.72 2.40
CA ALA A 218 6.86 -26.86 3.57
C ALA A 218 6.23 -26.33 4.87
N ASP A 219 5.51 -25.20 4.81
CA ASP A 219 4.77 -24.67 5.97
C ASP A 219 3.46 -25.43 6.23
N TYR A 220 2.82 -25.97 5.19
CA TYR A 220 1.73 -26.96 5.35
C TYR A 220 2.21 -28.27 6.02
N GLN A 221 3.47 -28.68 5.81
CA GLN A 221 4.06 -29.84 6.49
C GLN A 221 4.29 -29.55 7.98
N SER A 222 4.78 -28.35 8.32
CA SER A 222 4.91 -27.89 9.72
C SER A 222 3.55 -27.80 10.44
N TRP A 223 2.50 -27.36 9.74
CA TRP A 223 1.12 -27.35 10.26
C TRP A 223 0.53 -28.77 10.47
N ASN A 224 0.92 -29.76 9.65
CA ASN A 224 0.55 -31.16 9.87
C ASN A 224 1.23 -31.78 11.09
N ASP A 225 2.43 -31.34 11.45
CA ASP A 225 3.09 -31.76 12.69
C ASP A 225 2.31 -31.30 13.94
N GLU A 226 1.52 -30.22 13.83
CA GLU A 226 0.58 -29.76 14.84
C GLU A 226 -0.69 -30.65 14.92
N ILE A 227 -1.18 -31.16 13.78
CA ILE A 227 -2.27 -32.15 13.71
C ILE A 227 -1.83 -33.54 14.22
N ILE A 228 -0.57 -33.92 14.03
CA ILE A 228 0.01 -35.15 14.59
C ILE A 228 0.08 -35.09 16.13
N ASN A 229 0.25 -33.89 16.71
CA ASN A 229 0.20 -33.70 18.17
C ASN A 229 -1.22 -33.69 18.75
N LEU A 230 -2.26 -33.40 17.95
CA LEU A 230 -3.67 -33.56 18.33
C LEU A 230 -4.12 -35.03 18.42
N ASN A 231 -3.34 -35.98 17.90
CA ASN A 231 -3.53 -37.44 18.06
C ASN A 231 -2.75 -38.05 19.24
N ARG A 232 -2.22 -37.23 20.17
CA ARG A 232 -1.59 -37.70 21.42
C ARG A 232 -2.48 -37.57 22.68
N LYS A 233 -3.82 -37.60 22.52
CA LYS A 233 -4.77 -37.90 23.62
C LYS A 233 -5.66 -39.07 23.26
#